data_AF-V2XUT8-F1
#
_entry.id   AF-V2XUT8-F1
#
_cell.length_a   1.000
_cell.length_b   1.000
_cell.length_c   1.000
_cell.angle_alpha   90.00
_cell.angle_beta   90.00
_cell.angle_gamma   90.00
#
_symmetry.space_group_name_H-M   'P 1'
#
loop_
_entity.id
_entity.type
_entity.pdbx_description
1 polymer ?
#
loop_
_entity_poly.entity_id
_entity_poly.type
_entity_poly.pdbx_seq_one_letter_code
_entity_poly.pdbx_strand_id
1 'polypeptide(L)'
;MPIATSLSPSRPSSPQQDFLGPLAQPPFLPATSEDGKIAVNYSCRPGGPRIYDLLGTLPLDEFGVLKWSVIDREEEIFEVDDLKDEYKVMHALWSRWIMLNRTTFVANYGEGAKLFVDKYWKMIRLAAGWEALRYWLLLLLAHRYLTGKDVADTLKHYERKIGMNSEDL
;
A
#
# COMPACT_ATOMS: atom_id res chain seq x y z
N MET A 1 -49.90 -14.94 -4.58
CA MET A 1 -48.72 -15.45 -5.30
C MET A 1 -47.69 -14.33 -5.36
N PRO A 2 -46.50 -14.47 -4.73
CA PRO A 2 -45.45 -13.45 -4.84
C PRO A 2 -44.53 -13.77 -6.02
N ILE A 3 -44.23 -12.75 -6.83
CA ILE A 3 -43.26 -12.80 -7.92
C ILE A 3 -41.87 -12.63 -7.30
N ALA A 4 -41.06 -13.68 -7.36
CA ALA A 4 -39.66 -13.62 -6.96
C ALA A 4 -38.85 -12.91 -8.04
N THR A 5 -38.41 -11.68 -7.76
CA THR A 5 -37.42 -10.97 -8.57
C THR A 5 -36.06 -11.64 -8.34
N SER A 6 -35.60 -12.43 -9.30
CA SER A 6 -34.26 -13.01 -9.28
C SER A 6 -33.22 -11.88 -9.42
N LEU A 7 -32.53 -11.56 -8.34
CA LEU A 7 -31.27 -10.83 -8.39
C LEU A 7 -30.25 -11.74 -9.10
N SER A 8 -30.00 -11.46 -10.38
CA SER A 8 -28.92 -12.09 -11.12
C SER A 8 -27.60 -11.83 -10.39
N PRO A 9 -26.79 -12.86 -10.07
CA PRO A 9 -25.46 -12.63 -9.53
C PRO A 9 -24.64 -11.90 -10.59
N SER A 10 -24.13 -10.71 -10.24
CA SER A 10 -23.15 -9.98 -11.04
C SER A 10 -22.02 -10.94 -11.41
N ARG A 11 -21.89 -11.25 -12.69
CA ARG A 11 -20.78 -12.05 -13.24
C ARG A 11 -19.47 -11.44 -12.71
N PRO A 12 -18.55 -12.21 -12.11
CA PRO A 12 -17.23 -11.68 -11.76
C PRO A 12 -16.62 -11.17 -13.07
N SER A 13 -16.35 -9.87 -13.13
CA SER A 13 -15.60 -9.27 -14.21
C SER A 13 -14.31 -10.07 -14.35
N SER A 14 -14.05 -10.58 -15.55
CA SER A 14 -12.75 -11.13 -15.94
C SER A 14 -11.63 -10.25 -15.40
N PRO A 15 -10.50 -10.81 -14.90
CA PRO A 15 -9.41 -10.02 -14.35
C PRO A 15 -8.70 -9.31 -15.50
N GLN A 16 -9.28 -8.22 -15.98
CA GLN A 16 -8.49 -7.16 -16.58
C GLN A 16 -7.57 -6.73 -15.44
N GLN A 17 -6.28 -7.06 -15.57
CA GLN A 17 -5.26 -6.61 -14.63
C GLN A 17 -5.33 -5.09 -14.62
N ASP A 18 -6.03 -4.54 -13.64
CA ASP A 18 -6.02 -3.11 -13.40
C ASP A 18 -4.62 -2.79 -12.87
N PHE A 19 -3.76 -2.32 -13.77
CA PHE A 19 -2.39 -1.94 -13.44
C PHE A 19 -2.35 -0.76 -12.45
N LEU A 20 -3.46 -0.02 -12.32
CA LEU A 20 -3.54 1.16 -11.46
C LEU A 20 -3.90 0.78 -10.02
N GLY A 21 -4.67 -0.28 -9.83
CA GLY A 21 -5.14 -0.77 -8.53
C GLY A 21 -4.16 -1.74 -7.83
N PRO A 22 -4.53 -2.19 -6.62
CA PRO A 22 -3.79 -3.24 -5.92
C PRO A 22 -3.93 -4.59 -6.62
N LEU A 23 -2.87 -5.39 -6.59
CA LEU A 23 -2.88 -6.75 -7.15
C LEU A 23 -3.69 -7.74 -6.29
N ALA A 24 -3.72 -7.53 -4.96
CA ALA A 24 -4.39 -8.44 -4.05
C ALA A 24 -5.90 -8.45 -4.30
N GLN A 25 -6.46 -9.66 -4.37
CA GLN A 25 -7.90 -9.88 -4.51
C GLN A 25 -8.40 -10.70 -3.31
N PRO A 26 -9.67 -10.53 -2.89
CA PRO A 26 -10.25 -11.39 -1.88
C PRO A 26 -10.21 -12.87 -2.29
N PRO A 27 -9.98 -13.81 -1.36
CA PRO A 27 -9.71 -13.61 0.06
C PRO A 27 -8.27 -13.17 0.34
N PHE A 28 -8.09 -12.17 1.22
CA PHE A 28 -6.77 -11.59 1.52
C PHE A 28 -5.92 -12.43 2.49
N LEU A 29 -6.56 -13.22 3.35
CA LEU A 29 -5.92 -14.08 4.34
C LEU A 29 -6.34 -15.54 4.10
N PRO A 30 -5.48 -16.53 4.41
CA PRO A 30 -4.16 -16.43 5.03
C PRO A 30 -3.08 -15.88 4.09
N ALA A 31 -2.18 -15.05 4.63
CA ALA A 31 -1.07 -14.46 3.89
C ALA A 31 0.26 -14.74 4.59
N THR A 32 1.32 -14.96 3.81
CA THR A 32 2.68 -15.18 4.33
C THR A 32 3.63 -14.16 3.73
N SER A 33 4.58 -13.69 4.54
CA SER A 33 5.69 -12.87 4.10
C SER A 33 6.53 -13.59 3.04
N GLU A 34 7.28 -12.84 2.24
CA GLU A 34 8.12 -13.37 1.16
C GLU A 34 9.15 -14.37 1.67
N ASP A 35 9.67 -14.15 2.89
CA ASP A 35 10.65 -15.04 3.52
C ASP A 35 10.00 -16.28 4.18
N GLY A 36 8.67 -16.39 4.15
CA GLY A 36 7.94 -17.48 4.82
C GLY A 36 7.88 -17.38 6.35
N LYS A 37 8.54 -16.39 6.95
CA LYS A 37 8.73 -16.31 8.41
C LYS A 37 7.54 -15.76 9.18
N ILE A 38 6.77 -14.87 8.57
CA ILE A 38 5.63 -14.21 9.19
C ILE A 38 4.39 -14.65 8.44
N ALA A 39 3.45 -15.28 9.14
CA ALA A 39 2.17 -15.71 8.58
C ALA A 39 1.03 -15.05 9.34
N VAL A 40 0.11 -14.42 8.60
CA VAL A 40 -1.12 -13.84 9.12
C VAL A 40 -2.27 -14.75 8.70
N ASN A 41 -2.86 -15.46 9.66
CA ASN A 41 -3.86 -16.49 9.38
C ASN A 41 -5.29 -15.95 9.41
N TYR A 42 -5.57 -14.96 10.27
CA TYR A 42 -6.90 -14.40 10.46
C TYR A 42 -6.81 -12.92 10.84
N SER A 43 -7.87 -12.17 10.51
CA SER A 43 -8.05 -10.79 10.95
C SER A 43 -8.94 -10.78 12.19
N CYS A 44 -8.54 -10.01 13.22
CA CYS A 44 -9.35 -9.78 14.41
C CYS A 44 -10.23 -8.52 14.29
N ARG A 45 -10.17 -7.83 13.14
CA ARG A 45 -10.87 -6.57 12.93
C ARG A 45 -12.35 -6.81 12.65
N PRO A 46 -13.24 -5.93 13.13
CA PRO A 46 -14.66 -6.01 12.77
C PRO A 46 -14.82 -5.82 11.25
N GLY A 47 -15.69 -6.63 10.64
CA GLY A 47 -15.90 -6.63 9.19
C GLY A 47 -15.03 -7.62 8.41
N GLY A 48 -14.13 -8.35 9.07
CA GLY A 48 -13.35 -9.43 8.47
C GLY A 48 -12.06 -8.96 7.79
N PRO A 49 -11.36 -9.87 7.09
CA PRO A 49 -10.08 -9.59 6.46
C PRO A 49 -10.17 -8.45 5.43
N ARG A 50 -9.28 -7.48 5.56
CA ARG A 50 -9.13 -6.37 4.61
C ARG A 50 -7.76 -6.39 3.95
N ILE A 51 -7.62 -5.67 2.83
CA ILE A 51 -6.33 -5.54 2.15
C ILE A 51 -5.26 -4.91 3.06
N TYR A 52 -5.68 -4.06 3.99
CA TYR A 52 -4.83 -3.46 5.02
C TYR A 52 -4.14 -4.51 5.92
N ASP A 53 -4.77 -5.66 6.15
CA ASP A 53 -4.21 -6.71 7.02
C ASP A 53 -2.95 -7.37 6.42
N LEU A 54 -2.69 -7.18 5.12
CA LEU A 54 -1.46 -7.63 4.47
C LEU A 54 -0.21 -6.95 5.03
N LEU A 55 -0.33 -5.77 5.64
CA LEU A 55 0.77 -5.10 6.35
C LEU A 55 1.34 -5.93 7.50
N GLY A 56 0.54 -6.85 8.07
CA GLY A 56 0.98 -7.77 9.11
C GLY A 56 2.03 -8.78 8.63
N THR A 57 2.23 -8.94 7.32
CA THR A 57 3.28 -9.79 6.74
C THR A 57 4.66 -9.11 6.70
N LEU A 58 4.73 -7.80 6.95
CA LEU A 58 5.98 -7.04 6.95
C LEU A 58 6.67 -7.14 8.32
N PRO A 59 8.00 -7.35 8.34
CA PRO A 59 8.75 -7.45 9.59
C PRO A 59 8.75 -6.13 10.36
N LEU A 60 8.73 -6.23 11.69
CA LEU A 60 8.86 -5.10 12.62
C LEU A 60 10.19 -5.09 13.38
N ASP A 61 11.07 -6.05 13.09
CA ASP A 61 12.33 -6.25 13.84
C ASP A 61 13.25 -5.02 13.78
N GLU A 62 13.22 -4.28 12.67
CA GLU A 62 14.02 -3.06 12.49
C GLU A 62 13.65 -1.91 13.45
N PHE A 63 12.46 -1.94 14.04
CA PHE A 63 11.99 -0.91 14.97
C PHE A 63 12.36 -1.23 16.42
N GLY A 64 12.79 -2.47 16.72
CA GLY A 64 13.17 -2.90 18.06
C GLY A 64 12.10 -2.57 19.12
N VAL A 65 12.45 -1.70 20.07
CA VAL A 65 11.55 -1.28 21.16
C VAL A 65 10.38 -0.43 20.66
N LEU A 66 10.53 0.24 19.51
CA LEU A 66 9.54 1.14 18.91
C LEU A 66 8.47 0.40 18.10
N LYS A 67 8.52 -0.94 18.02
CA LYS A 67 7.52 -1.75 17.31
C LYS A 67 6.08 -1.44 17.74
N TRP A 68 5.87 -1.16 19.02
CA TRP A 68 4.54 -0.82 19.57
C TRP A 68 4.04 0.49 19.01
N SER A 69 4.91 1.51 18.90
CA SER A 69 4.55 2.79 18.30
C SER A 69 4.20 2.69 16.81
N VAL A 70 4.78 1.72 16.09
CA VAL A 70 4.39 1.43 14.71
C VAL A 70 2.99 0.84 14.67
N ILE A 71 2.72 -0.18 15.49
CA ILE A 71 1.41 -0.83 15.56
C ILE A 71 0.33 0.17 15.95
N ASP A 72 0.55 0.95 17.02
CA ASP A 72 -0.41 1.96 17.48
C ASP A 72 -0.75 2.97 16.36
N ARG A 73 0.25 3.44 15.63
CA ARG A 73 0.05 4.34 14.49
C ARG A 73 -0.72 3.67 13.34
N GLU A 74 -0.49 2.39 13.10
CA GLU A 74 -1.21 1.65 12.07
C GLU A 74 -2.68 1.42 12.44
N GLU A 75 -2.99 1.24 13.72
CA GLU A 75 -4.36 1.19 14.21
C GLU A 75 -5.05 2.55 14.04
N GLU A 76 -4.37 3.65 14.42
CA GLU A 76 -4.88 5.02 14.20
C GLU A 76 -5.20 5.29 12.72
N ILE A 77 -4.33 4.86 11.80
CA ILE A 77 -4.55 5.01 10.36
C ILE A 77 -5.71 4.13 9.87
N PHE A 78 -5.85 2.93 10.42
CA PHE A 78 -6.92 2.00 10.05
C PHE A 78 -8.31 2.58 10.37
N GLU A 79 -8.45 3.24 11.53
CA GLU A 79 -9.72 3.78 12.04
C GLU A 79 -10.27 4.97 11.24
N VAL A 80 -9.54 5.50 10.26
CA VAL A 80 -10.03 6.62 9.44
C VAL A 80 -11.08 6.15 8.42
N ASP A 81 -12.37 6.35 8.70
CA ASP A 81 -13.46 5.82 7.87
C ASP A 81 -13.52 6.37 6.43
N ASP A 82 -13.12 7.63 6.22
CA ASP A 82 -13.27 8.33 4.93
C ASP A 82 -12.21 7.97 3.88
N LEU A 83 -11.26 7.10 4.21
CA LEU A 83 -10.18 6.69 3.32
C LEU A 83 -10.37 5.26 2.85
N LYS A 84 -10.16 5.03 1.55
CA LYS A 84 -10.05 3.66 1.03
C LYS A 84 -8.82 2.97 1.63
N ASP A 85 -8.91 1.66 1.79
CA ASP A 85 -7.87 0.87 2.45
C ASP A 85 -6.52 0.93 1.71
N GLU A 86 -6.52 1.08 0.38
CA GLU A 86 -5.29 1.24 -0.42
C GLU A 86 -4.51 2.51 -0.03
N TYR A 87 -5.21 3.61 0.21
CA TYR A 87 -4.61 4.87 0.66
C TYR A 87 -4.09 4.75 2.09
N LYS A 88 -4.80 4.01 2.96
CA LYS A 88 -4.34 3.69 4.31
C LYS A 88 -3.06 2.85 4.28
N VAL A 89 -2.99 1.85 3.40
CA VAL A 89 -1.77 1.04 3.19
C VAL A 89 -0.60 1.95 2.82
N MET A 90 -0.77 2.85 1.85
CA MET A 90 0.30 3.80 1.49
C MET A 90 0.74 4.68 2.67
N HIS A 91 -0.22 5.17 3.45
CA HIS A 91 0.08 5.99 4.62
C HIS A 91 0.84 5.21 5.69
N ALA A 92 0.43 3.97 5.99
CA ALA A 92 1.11 3.10 6.95
C ALA A 92 2.53 2.76 6.51
N LEU A 93 2.73 2.40 5.24
CA LEU A 93 4.05 2.14 4.66
C LEU A 93 4.96 3.36 4.79
N TRP A 94 4.44 4.55 4.48
CA TRP A 94 5.21 5.79 4.64
C TRP A 94 5.56 6.05 6.10
N SER A 95 4.59 5.89 7.01
CA SER A 95 4.78 6.10 8.45
C SER A 95 5.88 5.18 8.99
N ARG A 96 5.88 3.90 8.61
CA ARG A 96 6.97 2.95 8.91
C ARG A 96 8.31 3.46 8.40
N TRP A 97 8.37 3.85 7.12
CA TRP A 97 9.62 4.25 6.48
C TRP A 97 10.22 5.50 7.11
N ILE A 98 9.42 6.56 7.24
CA ILE A 98 9.89 7.88 7.64
C ILE A 98 10.35 7.90 9.09
N MET A 99 9.79 7.03 9.94
CA MET A 99 10.18 6.90 11.34
C MET A 99 11.68 6.62 11.50
N LEU A 100 12.25 5.78 10.62
CA LEU A 100 13.68 5.44 10.64
C LEU A 100 14.51 6.28 9.66
N ASN A 101 13.90 6.81 8.60
CA ASN A 101 14.62 7.42 7.46
C ASN A 101 14.40 8.93 7.32
N ARG A 102 13.87 9.61 8.35
CA ARG A 102 13.57 11.05 8.29
C ARG A 102 14.78 11.90 7.88
N THR A 103 15.95 11.62 8.45
CA THR A 103 17.18 12.38 8.13
C THR A 103 17.61 12.17 6.69
N THR A 104 17.56 10.93 6.20
CA THR A 104 17.81 10.56 4.80
C THR A 104 16.85 11.29 3.86
N PHE A 105 15.56 11.32 4.19
CA PHE A 105 14.56 12.01 3.40
C PHE A 105 14.79 13.52 3.33
N VAL A 106 15.08 14.17 4.46
CA VAL A 106 15.31 15.62 4.52
C VAL A 106 16.62 16.03 3.82
N ALA A 107 17.63 15.15 3.83
CA ALA A 107 18.88 15.41 3.12
C ALA A 107 18.68 15.50 1.60
N ASN A 108 17.79 14.67 1.05
CA ASN A 108 17.39 14.74 -0.36
C ASN A 108 16.00 14.11 -0.54
N TYR A 109 14.97 14.95 -0.74
CA TYR A 109 13.59 14.48 -0.81
C TYR A 109 13.33 13.55 -2.00
N GLY A 110 13.84 13.89 -3.19
CA GLY A 110 13.64 13.08 -4.39
C GLY A 110 14.29 11.71 -4.28
N GLU A 111 15.53 11.65 -3.76
CA GLU A 111 16.21 10.37 -3.53
C GLU A 111 15.56 9.58 -2.39
N GLY A 112 15.16 10.26 -1.32
CA GLY A 112 14.43 9.62 -0.22
C GLY A 112 13.10 9.00 -0.66
N ALA A 113 12.35 9.66 -1.54
CA ALA A 113 11.14 9.09 -2.11
C ALA A 113 11.42 7.81 -2.93
N LYS A 114 12.53 7.76 -3.68
CA LYS A 114 12.96 6.55 -4.39
C LYS A 114 13.38 5.43 -3.44
N LEU A 115 14.09 5.74 -2.36
CA LEU A 115 14.46 4.76 -1.33
C LEU A 115 13.24 4.19 -0.60
N PHE A 116 12.21 5.00 -0.37
CA PHE A 116 10.92 4.53 0.13
C PHE A 116 10.29 3.51 -0.82
N VAL A 117 10.22 3.85 -2.12
CA VAL A 117 9.73 2.93 -3.15
C VAL A 117 10.60 1.68 -3.24
N ASP A 118 11.92 1.79 -3.17
CA ASP A 118 12.85 0.65 -3.19
C ASP A 118 12.55 -0.36 -2.10
N LYS A 119 12.19 0.11 -0.91
CA LYS A 119 11.88 -0.75 0.23
C LYS A 119 10.53 -1.44 0.10
N TYR A 120 9.50 -0.72 -0.36
CA TYR A 120 8.12 -1.20 -0.27
C TYR A 120 7.43 -1.49 -1.59
N TRP A 121 8.10 -1.39 -2.75
CA TRP A 121 7.45 -1.55 -4.07
C TRP A 121 6.61 -2.83 -4.21
N LYS A 122 7.03 -3.95 -3.60
CA LYS A 122 6.27 -5.21 -3.63
C LYS A 122 4.96 -5.10 -2.86
N MET A 123 5.00 -4.52 -1.66
CA MET A 123 3.79 -4.29 -0.87
C MET A 123 2.91 -3.21 -1.48
N ILE A 124 3.51 -2.18 -2.08
CA ILE A 124 2.77 -1.16 -2.84
C ILE A 124 2.00 -1.83 -3.98
N ARG A 125 2.68 -2.65 -4.80
CA ARG A 125 2.03 -3.39 -5.89
C ARG A 125 0.95 -4.35 -5.38
N LEU A 126 1.20 -5.02 -4.26
CA LEU A 126 0.29 -6.00 -3.70
C LEU A 126 -0.98 -5.35 -3.13
N ALA A 127 -0.83 -4.32 -2.29
CA ALA A 127 -1.90 -3.89 -1.37
C ALA A 127 -2.37 -2.43 -1.55
N ALA A 128 -1.63 -1.59 -2.29
CA ALA A 128 -1.98 -0.18 -2.48
C ALA A 128 -2.26 0.17 -3.95
N GLY A 129 -1.46 -0.34 -4.88
CA GLY A 129 -1.55 0.02 -6.30
C GLY A 129 -0.81 1.31 -6.66
N TRP A 130 -0.74 1.56 -7.97
CA TRP A 130 -0.07 2.72 -8.54
C TRP A 130 -0.83 4.02 -8.24
N GLU A 131 -2.16 4.00 -8.28
CA GLU A 131 -3.00 5.19 -7.99
C GLU A 131 -2.72 5.75 -6.59
N ALA A 132 -2.66 4.87 -5.59
CA ALA A 132 -2.38 5.25 -4.22
C ALA A 132 -0.96 5.83 -4.06
N LEU A 133 0.05 5.24 -4.73
CA LEU A 133 1.41 5.79 -4.75
C LEU A 133 1.45 7.18 -5.39
N ARG A 134 0.80 7.36 -6.55
CA ARG A 134 0.75 8.65 -7.23
C ARG A 134 0.11 9.71 -6.34
N TYR A 135 -1.03 9.40 -5.74
CA TYR A 135 -1.71 10.31 -4.81
C TYR A 135 -0.78 10.70 -3.65
N TRP A 136 -0.08 9.72 -3.05
CA TRP A 136 0.87 9.98 -1.97
C TRP A 136 2.01 10.93 -2.40
N LEU A 137 2.59 10.73 -3.58
CA LEU A 137 3.63 11.62 -4.12
C LEU A 137 3.10 13.02 -4.43
N LEU A 138 1.84 13.14 -4.88
CA LEU A 138 1.20 14.44 -5.09
C LEU A 138 0.96 15.17 -3.76
N LEU A 139 0.64 14.47 -2.68
CA LEU A 139 0.59 15.08 -1.34
C LEU A 139 1.97 15.64 -0.94
N LEU A 140 3.04 14.88 -1.13
CA LEU A 140 4.40 15.36 -0.84
C LEU A 140 4.79 16.58 -1.70
N LEU A 141 4.36 16.62 -2.96
CA LEU A 141 4.51 17.79 -3.84
C LEU A 141 3.71 19.00 -3.31
N ALA A 142 2.45 18.80 -2.92
CA ALA A 142 1.60 19.87 -2.39
C ALA A 142 2.18 20.48 -1.10
N HIS A 143 2.82 19.65 -0.27
CA HIS A 143 3.54 20.08 0.92
C HIS A 143 4.97 20.60 0.66
N ARG A 144 5.36 20.74 -0.62
CA ARG A 144 6.68 21.25 -1.07
C ARG A 144 7.88 20.42 -0.63
N TYR A 145 7.68 19.13 -0.36
CA TYR A 145 8.78 18.19 -0.18
C TYR A 145 9.35 17.72 -1.52
N LEU A 146 8.50 17.50 -2.52
CA LEU A 146 8.93 17.07 -3.85
C LEU A 146 8.72 18.16 -4.89
N THR A 147 9.49 18.11 -5.98
CA THR A 147 9.19 18.83 -7.21
C THR A 147 8.40 17.94 -8.18
N GLY A 148 7.78 18.54 -9.21
CA GLY A 148 7.11 17.75 -10.25
C GLY A 148 8.06 16.78 -10.97
N LYS A 149 9.33 17.13 -11.09
CA LYS A 149 10.37 16.25 -11.62
C LYS A 149 10.60 15.05 -10.69
N ASP A 150 10.73 15.27 -9.39
CA ASP A 150 10.94 14.19 -8.42
C ASP A 150 9.77 13.21 -8.40
N VAL A 151 8.54 13.71 -8.50
CA VAL A 151 7.33 12.87 -8.63
C VAL A 151 7.41 12.00 -9.88
N ALA A 152 7.68 12.60 -11.04
CA ALA A 152 7.77 11.87 -12.31
C ALA A 152 8.91 10.84 -12.30
N ASP A 153 10.07 11.20 -11.78
CA ASP A 153 11.24 10.32 -11.68
C ASP A 153 10.98 9.16 -10.71
N THR A 154 10.23 9.39 -9.62
CA THR A 154 9.88 8.35 -8.64
C THR A 154 8.83 7.38 -9.19
N LEU A 155 7.83 7.87 -9.92
CA LEU A 155 6.83 7.01 -10.57
C LEU A 155 7.47 6.13 -11.65
N LYS A 156 8.32 6.71 -12.52
CA LYS A 156 9.09 5.94 -13.49
C LYS A 156 10.01 4.92 -12.81
N HIS A 157 10.57 5.26 -11.65
CA HIS A 157 11.38 4.32 -10.88
C HIS A 157 10.58 3.13 -10.37
N TYR A 158 9.36 3.37 -9.86
CA TYR A 158 8.43 2.33 -9.46
C TYR A 158 8.01 1.45 -10.64
N GLU A 159 7.64 2.04 -11.78
CA GLU A 159 7.24 1.34 -13.01
C GLU A 159 8.33 0.38 -13.52
N ARG A 160 9.60 0.83 -13.49
CA ARG A 160 10.74 -0.03 -13.85
C ARG A 160 10.90 -1.24 -12.92
N LYS A 161 10.53 -1.14 -11.64
CA LYS A 161 10.61 -2.27 -10.71
C LYS A 161 9.53 -3.32 -10.93
N ILE A 162 8.33 -2.86 -11.26
CA ILE A 162 7.21 -3.76 -11.50
C ILE A 162 7.26 -4.39 -12.90
N GLY A 163 8.12 -3.86 -13.79
CA GLY A 163 8.26 -4.30 -15.16
C GLY A 163 7.17 -3.76 -16.08
N MET A 164 6.52 -2.64 -15.71
CA MET A 164 5.59 -1.93 -16.59
C MET A 164 6.42 -1.16 -17.62
N ASN A 165 6.20 -1.45 -18.91
CA ASN A 165 6.81 -0.68 -19.98
C ASN A 165 5.97 0.57 -20.22
N SER A 166 6.59 1.68 -20.61
CA SER A 166 5.92 2.96 -20.86
C SER A 166 4.88 2.94 -22.00
N GLU A 167 4.73 1.80 -22.68
CA GLU A 167 3.75 1.57 -23.75
C GLU A 167 2.38 1.10 -23.20
N ASP A 168 2.30 0.76 -21.91
CA ASP A 168 1.09 0.25 -21.25
C ASP A 168 0.26 1.36 -20.55
N LEU A 169 0.59 2.64 -20.78
CA LEU A 169 -0.05 3.84 -20.18
C LEU A 169 -0.82 4.68 -21.20
#